data_AF-A0A2E8X3D9-F1
#
_entry.id   AF-A0A2E8X3D9-F1
#
_cell.length_a   1.000
_cell.length_b   1.000
_cell.length_c   1.000
_cell.angle_alpha   90.00
_cell.angle_beta   90.00
_cell.angle_gamma   90.00
#
_symmetry.space_group_name_H-M   'P 1'
#
loop_
_entity.id
_entity.type
_entity.pdbx_description
1 polymer ?
#
loop_
_entity_poly.entity_id
_entity_poly.type
_entity_poly.pdbx_seq_one_letter_code
_entity_poly.pdbx_strand_id
1 'polypeptide(L)'
;EGVDAVIHLAYKRRSGDPLDHFNDEKQNVEMAYNVFRSSYDAGVKRVVMASSNHAADWYEHALIHNGNLDIVRPYDLPLSDNFYGWAKATYEHMGFLFASGGMGEGGDGASSNAATGNLLAGNLNTSRKMGVVMVRIGAPRDIETEMYRGKEAAYKRDLGAYISPRDITQLFHKAMETKDIENEYGVPWQVVYGISNNTRAFWSLTSAKKVLGYEPEDDSEITFRSGINEILNNAGKVGPIDA
;
A
#
# COMPACT_ATOMS: atom_id res chain seq x y z
N GLU A 1 13.77 -7.44 21.33
CA GLU A 1 14.93 -8.28 20.94
C GLU A 1 14.43 -9.66 20.51
N GLY A 2 15.18 -10.37 19.65
CA GLY A 2 14.83 -11.73 19.21
C GLY A 2 13.67 -11.85 18.21
N VAL A 3 13.26 -10.74 17.57
CA VAL A 3 12.19 -10.71 16.57
C VAL A 3 12.79 -10.67 15.17
N ASP A 4 12.46 -11.64 14.32
CA ASP A 4 12.95 -11.70 12.93
C ASP A 4 12.16 -10.78 11.97
N ALA A 5 10.85 -10.65 12.20
CA ALA A 5 9.96 -9.84 11.38
C ALA A 5 8.87 -9.14 12.22
N VAL A 6 8.44 -7.95 11.79
CA VAL A 6 7.37 -7.17 12.41
C VAL A 6 6.25 -6.95 11.41
N ILE A 7 5.01 -7.24 11.78
CA ILE A 7 3.82 -6.77 11.09
C ILE A 7 3.22 -5.60 11.89
N HIS A 8 3.01 -4.45 11.24
CA HIS A 8 2.34 -3.31 11.85
C HIS A 8 0.99 -3.03 11.18
N LEU A 9 -0.08 -3.26 11.93
CA LEU A 9 -1.48 -3.03 11.51
C LEU A 9 -2.17 -1.92 12.31
N ALA A 10 -1.50 -1.35 13.31
CA ALA A 10 -2.12 -0.39 14.21
C ALA A 10 -2.38 0.95 13.52
N TYR A 11 -3.40 1.66 13.99
CA TYR A 11 -3.81 2.95 13.47
C TYR A 11 -4.57 3.72 14.56
N LYS A 12 -4.22 4.99 14.75
CA LYS A 12 -5.01 5.92 15.55
C LYS A 12 -6.11 6.51 14.68
N ARG A 13 -7.37 6.38 15.10
CA ARG A 13 -8.51 6.96 14.38
C ARG A 13 -8.47 8.49 14.42
N ARG A 14 -8.70 9.11 13.27
CA ARG A 14 -8.95 10.55 13.12
C ARG A 14 -10.35 10.95 13.60
N SER A 15 -10.52 12.22 13.95
CA SER A 15 -11.81 12.79 14.35
C SER A 15 -11.97 14.24 13.88
N GLY A 16 -13.20 14.74 13.79
CA GLY A 16 -13.47 16.13 13.40
C GLY A 16 -13.47 16.38 11.89
N ASP A 17 -13.21 17.62 11.49
CA ASP A 17 -13.24 18.07 10.09
C ASP A 17 -12.07 17.50 9.27
N PRO A 18 -12.30 16.99 8.05
CA PRO A 18 -11.25 16.52 7.16
C PRO A 18 -10.05 17.45 6.99
N LEU A 19 -10.25 18.77 6.95
CA LEU A 19 -9.15 19.73 6.80
C LEU A 19 -8.21 19.77 8.02
N ASP A 20 -8.71 19.38 9.19
CA ASP A 20 -7.95 19.38 10.45
C ASP A 20 -7.30 18.01 10.74
N HIS A 21 -7.59 16.98 9.94
CA HIS A 21 -7.09 15.61 10.14
C HIS A 21 -5.56 15.50 10.04
N PHE A 22 -4.87 16.53 9.52
CA PHE A 22 -3.40 16.58 9.47
C PHE A 22 -2.75 16.22 10.82
N ASN A 23 -3.24 16.78 11.93
CA ASN A 23 -2.63 16.57 13.24
C ASN A 23 -2.81 15.13 13.75
N ASP A 24 -3.98 14.53 13.52
CA ASP A 24 -4.23 13.12 13.87
C ASP A 24 -3.38 12.18 13.01
N GLU A 25 -3.33 12.44 11.71
CA GLU A 25 -2.60 11.60 10.76
C GLU A 25 -1.08 11.78 10.84
N LYS A 26 -0.61 12.95 11.30
CA LYS A 26 0.81 13.14 11.66
C LYS A 26 1.23 12.22 12.82
N GLN A 27 0.39 12.01 13.82
CA GLN A 27 0.72 11.10 14.93
C GLN A 27 0.83 9.64 14.44
N ASN A 28 0.04 9.28 13.44
CA ASN A 28 0.15 8.01 12.73
C ASN A 28 1.51 7.89 12.01
N VAL A 29 1.98 8.94 11.35
CA VAL A 29 3.34 8.99 10.77
C VAL A 29 4.43 8.83 11.84
N GLU A 30 4.32 9.54 12.97
CA GLU A 30 5.25 9.41 14.10
C GLU A 30 5.25 7.98 14.68
N MET A 31 4.08 7.34 14.76
CA MET A 31 3.96 5.94 15.19
C MET A 31 4.68 4.99 14.23
N ALA A 32 4.49 5.15 12.93
CA ALA A 32 5.18 4.35 11.92
C ALA A 32 6.70 4.56 11.98
N TYR A 33 7.17 5.78 12.21
CA TYR A 33 8.59 6.06 12.43
C TYR A 33 9.12 5.28 13.62
N ASN A 34 8.43 5.31 14.77
CA ASN A 34 8.86 4.61 15.96
C ASN A 34 8.95 3.10 15.74
N VAL A 35 8.03 2.53 14.96
CA VAL A 35 8.08 1.10 14.56
C VAL A 35 9.31 0.83 13.72
N PHE A 36 9.52 1.58 12.63
CA PHE A 36 10.68 1.38 11.76
C PHE A 36 12.00 1.57 12.52
N ARG A 37 12.11 2.62 13.32
CA ARG A 37 13.30 2.91 14.11
C ARG A 37 13.59 1.81 15.12
N SER A 38 12.59 1.39 15.89
CA SER A 38 12.74 0.32 16.88
C SER A 38 13.10 -1.01 16.23
N SER A 39 12.47 -1.34 15.10
CA SER A 39 12.82 -2.54 14.31
C SER A 39 14.24 -2.46 13.76
N TYR A 40 14.64 -1.29 13.28
CA TYR A 40 15.97 -1.06 12.74
C TYR A 40 17.05 -1.27 13.82
N ASP A 41 16.89 -0.61 14.97
CA ASP A 41 17.80 -0.68 16.12
C ASP A 41 17.88 -2.08 16.73
N ALA A 42 16.75 -2.80 16.78
CA ALA A 42 16.69 -4.17 17.29
C ALA A 42 17.23 -5.23 16.29
N GLY A 43 17.70 -4.83 15.11
CA GLY A 43 18.25 -5.75 14.12
C GLY A 43 17.20 -6.60 13.38
N VAL A 44 15.92 -6.21 13.41
CA VAL A 44 14.83 -6.93 12.71
C VAL A 44 15.16 -7.01 11.21
N LYS A 45 14.93 -8.17 10.59
CA LYS A 45 15.24 -8.39 9.17
C LYS A 45 14.19 -7.77 8.27
N ARG A 46 12.92 -7.83 8.68
CA ARG A 46 11.79 -7.39 7.86
C ARG A 46 10.69 -6.65 8.63
N VAL A 47 10.19 -5.58 8.05
CA VAL A 47 8.96 -4.90 8.48
C VAL A 47 7.92 -5.00 7.37
N VAL A 48 6.75 -5.55 7.67
CA VAL A 48 5.57 -5.53 6.81
C VAL A 48 4.57 -4.54 7.40
N MET A 49 4.30 -3.47 6.65
CA MET A 49 3.53 -2.32 7.13
C MET A 49 2.19 -2.25 6.39
N ALA A 50 1.10 -2.11 7.14
CA ALA A 50 -0.21 -1.82 6.57
C ALA A 50 -0.25 -0.38 6.04
N SER A 51 -0.05 -0.24 4.73
CA SER A 51 -0.45 0.92 3.95
C SER A 51 -1.95 0.81 3.61
N SER A 52 -2.43 1.58 2.64
CA SER A 52 -3.81 1.54 2.18
C SER A 52 -3.90 1.85 0.69
N ASN A 53 -4.93 1.34 0.01
CA ASN A 53 -5.28 1.82 -1.32
C ASN A 53 -5.47 3.35 -1.36
N HIS A 54 -5.88 3.95 -0.25
CA HIS A 54 -5.99 5.40 -0.07
C HIS A 54 -4.66 6.15 -0.25
N ALA A 55 -3.50 5.51 -0.16
CA ALA A 55 -2.23 6.17 -0.49
C ALA A 55 -2.15 6.64 -1.96
N ALA A 56 -2.99 6.09 -2.84
CA ALA A 56 -3.05 6.40 -4.27
C ALA A 56 -4.49 6.59 -4.78
N ASP A 57 -5.43 6.99 -3.91
CA ASP A 57 -6.86 7.11 -4.25
C ASP A 57 -7.19 8.29 -5.16
N TRP A 58 -6.30 9.28 -5.28
CA TRP A 58 -6.51 10.35 -6.26
C TRP A 58 -6.61 9.81 -7.69
N TYR A 59 -5.81 8.80 -8.05
CA TYR A 59 -5.91 8.16 -9.37
C TYR A 59 -7.27 7.50 -9.57
N GLU A 60 -7.77 6.83 -8.54
CA GLU A 60 -9.08 6.18 -8.56
C GLU A 60 -10.18 7.21 -8.88
N HIS A 61 -10.24 8.28 -8.09
CA HIS A 61 -11.29 9.28 -8.18
C HIS A 61 -11.16 10.20 -9.41
N ALA A 62 -9.93 10.59 -9.77
CA ALA A 62 -9.70 11.56 -10.83
C ALA A 62 -9.56 10.92 -12.22
N LEU A 63 -9.00 9.71 -12.33
CA LEU A 63 -8.57 9.14 -13.60
C LEU A 63 -9.21 7.79 -13.93
N ILE A 64 -9.28 6.84 -12.98
CA ILE A 64 -9.84 5.50 -13.23
C ILE A 64 -11.33 5.58 -13.54
N HIS A 65 -12.12 6.21 -12.66
CA HIS A 65 -13.58 6.25 -12.83
C HIS A 65 -14.01 7.05 -14.07
N ASN A 66 -13.16 7.96 -14.55
CA ASN A 66 -13.37 8.75 -15.76
C ASN A 66 -12.81 8.08 -17.04
N GLY A 67 -12.19 6.90 -16.94
CA GLY A 67 -11.62 6.18 -18.09
C GLY A 67 -10.34 6.79 -18.67
N ASN A 68 -9.67 7.66 -17.92
CA ASN A 68 -8.41 8.29 -18.33
C ASN A 68 -7.18 7.45 -17.96
N LEU A 69 -7.37 6.43 -17.13
CA LEU A 69 -6.36 5.47 -16.73
C LEU A 69 -7.05 4.12 -16.47
N ASP A 70 -6.42 3.01 -16.86
CA ASP A 70 -7.00 1.68 -16.64
C ASP A 70 -6.51 1.03 -15.34
N ILE A 71 -5.22 1.19 -15.04
CA ILE A 71 -4.54 0.48 -13.96
C ILE A 71 -3.57 1.41 -13.24
N VAL A 72 -3.64 1.43 -11.91
CA VAL A 72 -2.61 2.05 -11.05
C VAL A 72 -1.56 1.01 -10.68
N ARG A 73 -0.29 1.34 -10.89
CA ARG A 73 0.85 0.48 -10.61
C ARG A 73 1.40 0.73 -9.19
N PRO A 74 2.10 -0.25 -8.59
CA PRO A 74 2.55 -0.14 -7.21
C PRO A 74 3.57 0.99 -6.97
N TYR A 75 4.37 1.33 -8.00
CA TYR A 75 5.41 2.35 -7.95
C TYR A 75 5.00 3.68 -8.59
N ASP A 76 3.74 3.81 -9.04
CA ASP A 76 3.22 5.13 -9.39
C ASP A 76 3.27 6.04 -8.15
N LEU A 77 3.55 7.33 -8.35
CA LEU A 77 3.65 8.31 -7.25
C LEU A 77 2.40 8.22 -6.37
N PRO A 78 2.50 7.95 -5.06
CA PRO A 78 1.32 7.82 -4.20
C PRO A 78 0.65 9.18 -3.98
N LEU A 79 -0.34 9.48 -4.82
CA LEU A 79 -1.16 10.68 -4.71
C LEU A 79 -2.47 10.35 -3.99
N SER A 80 -2.69 11.00 -2.85
CA SER A 80 -3.94 10.93 -2.11
C SER A 80 -4.64 12.27 -2.05
N ASP A 81 -5.97 12.23 -1.99
CA ASP A 81 -6.84 13.40 -1.82
C ASP A 81 -7.29 13.61 -0.36
N ASN A 82 -6.73 12.87 0.60
CA ASN A 82 -7.06 13.00 2.02
C ASN A 82 -5.84 12.76 2.93
N PHE A 83 -5.91 13.25 4.18
CA PHE A 83 -4.77 13.13 5.11
C PHE A 83 -4.47 11.70 5.56
N TYR A 84 -5.46 10.80 5.56
CA TYR A 84 -5.22 9.40 5.90
C TYR A 84 -4.35 8.72 4.83
N GLY A 85 -4.72 8.87 3.55
CA GLY A 85 -3.91 8.38 2.44
C GLY A 85 -2.56 9.07 2.34
N TRP A 86 -2.48 10.38 2.59
CA TRP A 86 -1.21 11.11 2.72
C TRP A 86 -0.28 10.50 3.79
N ALA A 87 -0.81 10.18 4.98
CA ALA A 87 -0.01 9.55 6.01
C ALA A 87 0.48 8.17 5.56
N LYS A 88 -0.38 7.33 4.96
CA LYS A 88 0.03 6.02 4.43
C LYS A 88 1.08 6.13 3.31
N ALA A 89 0.95 7.08 2.39
CA ALA A 89 1.98 7.40 1.39
C ALA A 89 3.30 7.82 2.05
N THR A 90 3.24 8.61 3.12
CA THR A 90 4.42 9.01 3.90
C THR A 90 5.09 7.80 4.56
N TYR A 91 4.32 6.80 5.02
CA TYR A 91 4.89 5.56 5.55
C TYR A 91 5.69 4.82 4.48
N GLU A 92 5.19 4.79 3.25
CA GLU A 92 5.84 4.12 2.12
C GLU A 92 7.21 4.74 1.83
N HIS A 93 7.27 6.07 1.73
CA HIS A 93 8.51 6.81 1.54
C HIS A 93 9.47 6.64 2.72
N MET A 94 8.97 6.68 3.96
CA MET A 94 9.79 6.46 5.15
C MET A 94 10.38 5.05 5.16
N GLY A 95 9.59 4.03 4.81
CA GLY A 95 10.07 2.65 4.69
C GLY A 95 11.23 2.50 3.71
N PHE A 96 11.23 3.26 2.61
CA PHE A 96 12.31 3.27 1.64
C PHE A 96 13.64 3.76 2.25
N LEU A 97 13.60 4.76 3.14
CA LEU A 97 14.82 5.26 3.81
C LEU A 97 15.52 4.13 4.59
N PHE A 98 14.75 3.34 5.35
CA PHE A 98 15.26 2.18 6.10
C PHE A 98 15.73 1.02 5.22
N ALA A 99 15.16 0.88 4.02
CA ALA A 99 15.55 -0.17 3.09
C ALA A 99 16.78 0.19 2.24
N SER A 100 16.99 1.48 1.95
CA SER A 100 18.04 1.97 1.05
C SER A 100 19.47 1.79 1.59
N GLY A 101 19.64 1.68 2.90
CA GLY A 101 20.96 1.65 3.55
C GLY A 101 21.66 3.03 3.51
N GLY A 102 20.88 4.10 3.37
CA GLY A 102 21.33 5.47 3.15
C GLY A 102 21.64 6.31 4.39
N MET A 103 21.45 5.78 5.60
CA MET A 103 21.38 6.57 6.85
C MET A 103 22.67 6.53 7.68
N GLY A 104 23.80 6.21 7.07
CA GLY A 104 25.10 6.20 7.74
C GLY A 104 25.80 7.56 7.68
N GLU A 105 27.04 7.59 8.18
CA GLU A 105 27.85 8.81 8.11
C GLU A 105 28.27 9.09 6.66
N GLY A 106 27.69 10.14 6.09
CA GLY A 106 28.03 10.68 4.78
C GLY A 106 27.61 12.13 4.74
N GLY A 107 28.49 13.01 4.25
CA GLY A 107 28.18 14.42 4.14
C GLY A 107 27.32 14.70 2.92
N ASP A 108 26.21 15.41 3.13
CA ASP A 108 25.35 15.88 2.05
C ASP A 108 25.93 17.17 1.46
N GLY A 109 26.45 17.08 0.24
CA GLY A 109 26.87 18.25 -0.54
C GLY A 109 28.36 18.62 -0.47
N ALA A 110 28.72 19.58 -1.31
CA ALA A 110 30.09 20.01 -1.58
C ALA A 110 30.81 20.68 -0.39
N SER A 111 30.11 20.95 0.71
CA SER A 111 30.65 21.61 1.91
C SER A 111 31.19 20.64 2.97
N SER A 112 31.00 19.33 2.81
CA SER A 112 31.58 18.34 3.71
C SER A 112 32.99 17.94 3.23
N ASN A 113 33.95 17.70 4.13
CA ASN A 113 35.31 17.22 3.78
C ASN A 113 35.33 15.87 3.02
N ALA A 114 34.17 15.26 2.76
CA ALA A 114 33.96 14.05 1.96
C ALA A 114 33.72 14.33 0.45
N ALA A 115 34.09 15.53 -0.02
CA ALA A 115 33.62 16.23 -1.23
C ALA A 115 33.92 15.62 -2.62
N THR A 116 34.13 14.32 -2.78
CA THR A 116 34.16 13.74 -4.15
C THR A 116 33.62 12.33 -4.22
N GLY A 117 33.96 11.46 -3.26
CA GLY A 117 33.40 10.11 -3.17
C GLY A 117 31.90 10.12 -2.88
N ASN A 118 31.47 10.99 -1.95
CA ASN A 118 30.07 11.09 -1.54
C ASN A 118 29.17 11.74 -2.59
N LEU A 119 29.71 12.58 -3.47
CA LEU A 119 28.95 13.22 -4.56
C LEU A 119 28.61 12.24 -5.70
N LEU A 120 29.39 11.17 -5.85
CA LEU A 120 29.18 10.15 -6.89
C LEU A 120 28.51 8.89 -6.34
N ALA A 121 28.88 8.44 -5.14
CA ALA A 121 28.30 7.25 -4.51
C ALA A 121 27.04 7.53 -3.68
N GLY A 122 26.81 8.80 -3.29
CA GLY A 122 25.78 9.16 -2.31
C GLY A 122 26.02 8.49 -0.96
N ASN A 123 24.98 8.48 -0.12
CA ASN A 123 25.03 7.76 1.16
C ASN A 123 24.62 6.28 1.03
N LEU A 124 24.51 5.73 -0.18
CA LEU A 124 24.06 4.35 -0.39
C LEU A 124 25.00 3.35 0.30
N ASN A 125 24.41 2.36 0.98
CA ASN A 125 25.12 1.30 1.72
C ASN A 125 26.04 1.82 2.85
N THR A 126 25.86 3.05 3.31
CA THR A 126 26.57 3.59 4.48
C THR A 126 25.99 3.07 5.80
N SER A 127 24.79 2.49 5.76
CA SER A 127 24.14 1.84 6.89
C SER A 127 23.56 0.48 6.50
N ARG A 128 23.11 -0.32 7.49
CA ARG A 128 22.44 -1.59 7.18
C ARG A 128 21.15 -1.31 6.39
N LYS A 129 20.81 -2.22 5.48
CA LYS A 129 19.48 -2.28 4.88
C LYS A 129 18.53 -3.08 5.77
N MET A 130 17.25 -2.72 5.78
CA MET A 130 16.18 -3.49 6.39
C MET A 130 15.13 -3.80 5.33
N GLY A 131 14.66 -5.05 5.25
CA GLY A 131 13.60 -5.40 4.31
C GLY A 131 12.29 -4.72 4.70
N VAL A 132 11.62 -4.07 3.75
CA VAL A 132 10.34 -3.39 3.99
C VAL A 132 9.33 -3.75 2.92
N VAL A 133 8.14 -4.18 3.34
CA VAL A 133 7.00 -4.40 2.44
C VAL A 133 5.83 -3.52 2.89
N MET A 134 5.33 -2.69 2.00
CA MET A 134 4.19 -1.81 2.20
C MET A 134 2.97 -2.41 1.51
N VAL A 135 1.98 -2.82 2.29
CA VAL A 135 0.77 -3.44 1.76
C VAL A 135 -0.34 -2.40 1.66
N ARG A 136 -0.66 -1.93 0.45
CA ARG A 136 -1.83 -1.09 0.17
C ARG A 136 -3.09 -1.95 0.21
N ILE A 137 -3.61 -2.16 1.41
CA ILE A 137 -4.81 -2.98 1.63
C ILE A 137 -6.01 -2.35 0.89
N GLY A 138 -6.76 -3.18 0.16
CA GLY A 138 -8.04 -2.85 -0.46
C GLY A 138 -9.19 -2.73 0.55
N ALA A 139 -10.17 -3.62 0.45
CA ALA A 139 -11.35 -3.70 1.30
C ALA A 139 -11.44 -5.10 1.95
N PRO A 140 -10.87 -5.30 3.15
CA PRO A 140 -10.84 -6.60 3.84
C PRO A 140 -12.14 -6.83 4.62
N ARG A 141 -13.27 -6.85 3.93
CA ARG A 141 -14.61 -6.99 4.50
C ARG A 141 -15.55 -7.58 3.46
N ASP A 142 -16.54 -8.33 3.93
CA ASP A 142 -17.62 -8.80 3.07
C ASP A 142 -18.50 -7.63 2.61
N ILE A 143 -19.10 -7.78 1.43
CA ILE A 143 -20.00 -6.79 0.84
C ILE A 143 -21.44 -7.20 1.14
N GLU A 144 -22.05 -6.55 2.12
CA GLU A 144 -23.45 -6.77 2.49
C GLU A 144 -24.38 -6.01 1.53
N THR A 145 -24.99 -6.73 0.58
CA THR A 145 -25.85 -6.19 -0.50
C THR A 145 -26.82 -5.09 -0.03
N GLU A 146 -27.47 -5.28 1.11
CA GLU A 146 -28.44 -4.33 1.67
C GLU A 146 -27.88 -2.93 1.90
N MET A 147 -26.60 -2.80 2.28
CA MET A 147 -25.96 -1.50 2.54
C MET A 147 -25.72 -0.67 1.26
N TYR A 148 -25.82 -1.32 0.11
CA TYR A 148 -25.48 -0.78 -1.21
C TYR A 148 -26.69 -0.55 -2.12
N ARG A 149 -27.93 -0.76 -1.64
CA ARG A 149 -29.13 -0.38 -2.41
C ARG A 149 -29.09 1.12 -2.74
N GLY A 150 -29.17 1.44 -4.04
CA GLY A 150 -29.05 2.81 -4.56
C GLY A 150 -27.64 3.40 -4.48
N LYS A 151 -26.61 2.56 -4.33
CA LYS A 151 -25.18 2.95 -4.29
C LYS A 151 -24.35 2.06 -5.21
N GLU A 152 -24.81 1.89 -6.45
CA GLU A 152 -24.25 1.00 -7.45
C GLU A 152 -22.77 1.29 -7.74
N ALA A 153 -22.39 2.58 -7.78
CA ALA A 153 -21.01 3.00 -7.95
C ALA A 153 -20.10 2.54 -6.80
N ALA A 154 -20.55 2.70 -5.55
CA ALA A 154 -19.81 2.23 -4.38
C ALA A 154 -19.70 0.71 -4.35
N TYR A 155 -20.77 0.00 -4.73
CA TYR A 155 -20.77 -1.46 -4.83
C TYR A 155 -19.76 -1.94 -5.87
N LYS A 156 -19.76 -1.34 -7.07
CA LYS A 156 -18.81 -1.66 -8.14
C LYS A 156 -17.37 -1.43 -7.70
N ARG A 157 -17.11 -0.34 -6.98
CA ARG A 157 -15.79 0.00 -6.44
C ARG A 157 -15.31 -1.07 -5.44
N ASP A 158 -16.16 -1.46 -4.50
CA ASP A 158 -15.79 -2.43 -3.46
C ASP A 158 -15.58 -3.85 -4.02
N LEU A 159 -16.25 -4.24 -5.11
CA LEU A 159 -15.91 -5.47 -5.84
C LEU A 159 -14.46 -5.43 -6.36
N GLY A 160 -14.02 -4.32 -6.95
CA GLY A 160 -12.63 -4.16 -7.38
C GLY A 160 -11.62 -4.20 -6.23
N ALA A 161 -12.03 -3.70 -5.05
CA ALA A 161 -11.19 -3.56 -3.87
C ALA A 161 -11.18 -4.74 -2.90
N TYR A 162 -12.09 -5.68 -3.05
CA TYR A 162 -12.24 -6.77 -2.11
C TYR A 162 -10.93 -7.56 -1.90
N ILE A 163 -10.68 -7.94 -0.66
CA ILE A 163 -9.69 -8.97 -0.34
C ILE A 163 -10.27 -9.94 0.68
N SER A 164 -10.22 -11.23 0.37
CA SER A 164 -10.71 -12.25 1.28
C SER A 164 -9.79 -12.43 2.49
N PRO A 165 -10.29 -12.96 3.62
CA PRO A 165 -9.46 -13.33 4.76
C PRO A 165 -8.34 -14.31 4.41
N ARG A 166 -8.60 -15.24 3.47
CA ARG A 166 -7.60 -16.20 2.99
C ARG A 166 -6.48 -15.48 2.23
N ASP A 167 -6.85 -14.63 1.29
CA ASP A 167 -5.93 -13.95 0.40
C ASP A 167 -5.08 -12.91 1.14
N ILE A 168 -5.65 -12.16 2.09
CA ILE A 168 -4.87 -11.22 2.90
C ILE A 168 -3.88 -11.95 3.82
N THR A 169 -4.28 -13.10 4.38
CA THR A 169 -3.39 -13.92 5.20
C THR A 169 -2.22 -14.45 4.37
N GLN A 170 -2.49 -14.96 3.17
CA GLN A 170 -1.46 -15.41 2.25
C GLN A 170 -0.49 -14.27 1.90
N LEU A 171 -1.00 -13.08 1.58
CA LEU A 171 -0.17 -11.92 1.23
C LEU A 171 0.77 -11.50 2.36
N PHE A 172 0.25 -11.35 3.58
CA PHE A 172 1.10 -10.96 4.73
C PHE A 172 2.10 -12.06 5.09
N HIS A 173 1.72 -13.34 4.99
CA HIS A 173 2.65 -14.45 5.19
C HIS A 173 3.79 -14.42 4.17
N LYS A 174 3.49 -14.28 2.88
CA LYS A 174 4.50 -14.15 1.82
C LYS A 174 5.37 -12.91 2.01
N ALA A 175 4.77 -11.78 2.36
CA ALA A 175 5.50 -10.55 2.64
C ALA A 175 6.52 -10.72 3.77
N MET A 176 6.25 -11.55 4.78
CA MET A 176 7.21 -11.85 5.85
C MET A 176 8.29 -12.86 5.42
N GLU A 177 7.90 -13.95 4.76
CA GLU A 177 8.76 -15.14 4.58
C GLU A 177 9.61 -15.10 3.31
N THR A 178 9.23 -14.32 2.30
CA THR A 178 9.98 -14.24 1.05
C THR A 178 11.42 -13.77 1.31
N LYS A 179 12.41 -14.59 0.94
CA LYS A 179 13.81 -14.34 1.29
C LYS A 179 14.33 -13.06 0.66
N ASP A 180 14.19 -12.95 -0.64
CA ASP A 180 14.65 -11.82 -1.44
C ASP A 180 13.45 -10.97 -1.89
N ILE A 181 13.48 -9.70 -1.55
CA ILE A 181 12.46 -8.71 -1.90
C ILE A 181 13.08 -7.49 -2.57
N GLU A 182 14.29 -7.59 -3.09
CA GLU A 182 14.92 -6.50 -3.82
C GLU A 182 14.05 -6.08 -5.02
N ASN A 183 13.88 -4.78 -5.17
CA ASN A 183 13.28 -4.21 -6.37
C ASN A 183 14.31 -4.14 -7.50
N GLU A 184 13.92 -3.59 -8.65
CA GLU A 184 14.80 -3.49 -9.83
C GLU A 184 16.10 -2.70 -9.60
N TYR A 185 16.20 -1.97 -8.49
CA TYR A 185 17.37 -1.17 -8.11
C TYR A 185 18.21 -1.81 -6.99
N GLY A 186 17.94 -3.06 -6.58
CA GLY A 186 18.66 -3.72 -5.49
C GLY A 186 18.34 -3.16 -4.10
N VAL A 187 17.17 -2.54 -3.94
CA VAL A 187 16.66 -2.06 -2.64
C VAL A 187 15.59 -3.02 -2.15
N PRO A 188 15.69 -3.60 -0.94
CA PRO A 188 14.72 -4.54 -0.39
C PRO A 188 13.45 -3.82 0.10
N TRP A 189 12.79 -3.10 -0.80
CA TRP A 189 11.59 -2.31 -0.56
C TRP A 189 10.55 -2.60 -1.63
N GLN A 190 9.35 -3.01 -1.20
CA GLN A 190 8.24 -3.30 -2.09
C GLN A 190 6.99 -2.56 -1.65
N VAL A 191 6.30 -1.94 -2.61
CA VAL A 191 4.89 -1.57 -2.47
C VAL A 191 4.06 -2.63 -3.22
N VAL A 192 3.02 -3.13 -2.56
CA VAL A 192 2.11 -4.13 -3.12
C VAL A 192 0.67 -3.75 -2.83
N TYR A 193 -0.22 -3.99 -3.79
CA TYR A 193 -1.67 -3.90 -3.55
C TYR A 193 -2.20 -5.18 -2.93
N GLY A 194 -2.99 -5.04 -1.87
CA GLY A 194 -3.65 -6.13 -1.17
C GLY A 194 -5.11 -6.23 -1.58
N ILE A 195 -5.35 -6.83 -2.75
CA ILE A 195 -6.67 -7.24 -3.25
C ILE A 195 -6.63 -8.72 -3.65
N SER A 196 -7.79 -9.37 -3.62
CA SER A 196 -8.00 -10.69 -4.23
C SER A 196 -7.86 -10.62 -5.76
N ASN A 197 -8.00 -11.74 -6.47
CA ASN A 197 -7.89 -11.80 -7.93
C ASN A 197 -9.19 -11.31 -8.61
N ASN A 198 -9.68 -10.14 -8.19
CA ASN A 198 -10.99 -9.62 -8.57
C ASN A 198 -11.07 -9.32 -10.07
N THR A 199 -12.12 -9.78 -10.72
CA THR A 199 -12.40 -9.46 -12.14
C THR A 199 -12.46 -7.94 -12.38
N ARG A 200 -12.88 -7.17 -11.38
CA ARG A 200 -13.05 -5.70 -11.46
C ARG A 200 -11.85 -4.91 -10.92
N ALA A 201 -10.71 -5.54 -10.73
CA ALA A 201 -9.52 -4.89 -10.19
C ALA A 201 -8.96 -3.81 -11.14
N PHE A 202 -8.56 -2.67 -10.57
CA PHE A 202 -7.84 -1.59 -11.25
C PHE A 202 -6.48 -1.26 -10.59
N TRP A 203 -6.08 -2.08 -9.63
CA TRP A 203 -4.75 -2.03 -9.01
C TRP A 203 -3.90 -3.21 -9.47
N SER A 204 -2.68 -2.93 -9.92
CA SER A 204 -1.78 -3.98 -10.43
C SER A 204 -1.21 -4.83 -9.29
N LEU A 205 -1.46 -6.15 -9.36
CA LEU A 205 -0.87 -7.16 -8.48
C LEU A 205 0.56 -7.56 -8.88
N THR A 206 1.19 -6.86 -9.82
CA THR A 206 2.46 -7.32 -10.46
C THR A 206 3.59 -7.52 -9.46
N SER A 207 3.84 -6.56 -8.55
CA SER A 207 4.92 -6.69 -7.55
C SER A 207 4.62 -7.80 -6.54
N ALA A 208 3.37 -7.90 -6.06
CA ALA A 208 2.92 -8.96 -5.16
C ALA A 208 3.15 -10.35 -5.77
N LYS A 209 2.71 -10.55 -7.03
CA LYS A 209 2.84 -11.82 -7.74
C LYS A 209 4.31 -12.14 -8.03
N LYS A 210 5.05 -11.21 -8.66
CA LYS A 210 6.42 -11.47 -9.13
C LYS A 210 7.46 -11.57 -8.02
N VAL A 211 7.37 -10.70 -7.01
CA VAL A 211 8.40 -10.61 -5.96
C VAL A 211 8.03 -11.50 -4.78
N LEU A 212 6.78 -11.45 -4.32
CA LEU A 212 6.37 -12.20 -3.13
C LEU A 212 5.85 -13.60 -3.43
N GLY A 213 5.55 -13.93 -4.70
CA GLY A 213 4.86 -15.17 -5.03
C GLY A 213 3.44 -15.22 -4.46
N TYR A 214 2.77 -14.06 -4.44
CA TYR A 214 1.37 -13.96 -4.04
C TYR A 214 0.47 -14.56 -5.14
N GLU A 215 -0.41 -15.47 -4.76
CA GLU A 215 -1.31 -16.20 -5.64
C GLU A 215 -2.73 -16.14 -5.05
N PRO A 216 -3.43 -14.98 -5.17
CA PRO A 216 -4.78 -14.84 -4.65
C PRO A 216 -5.74 -15.83 -5.32
N GLU A 217 -6.58 -16.46 -4.51
CA GLU A 217 -7.47 -17.55 -4.91
C GLU A 217 -8.93 -17.10 -5.07
N ASP A 218 -9.31 -15.98 -4.45
CA ASP A 218 -10.67 -15.48 -4.46
C ASP A 218 -10.91 -14.44 -5.56
N ASP A 219 -12.16 -14.33 -5.99
CA ASP A 219 -12.65 -13.28 -6.90
C ASP A 219 -14.02 -12.80 -6.40
N SER A 220 -14.12 -11.50 -6.13
CA SER A 220 -15.37 -10.82 -5.78
C SER A 220 -16.55 -11.12 -6.72
N GLU A 221 -16.31 -11.35 -8.02
CA GLU A 221 -17.36 -11.62 -9.01
C GLU A 221 -18.04 -12.98 -8.76
N ILE A 222 -17.28 -13.93 -8.19
CA ILE A 222 -17.78 -15.25 -7.80
C ILE A 222 -18.41 -15.16 -6.41
N THR A 223 -17.70 -14.57 -5.45
CA THR A 223 -18.11 -14.50 -4.05
C THR A 223 -19.43 -13.73 -3.86
N PHE A 224 -19.61 -12.61 -4.58
CA PHE A 224 -20.78 -11.73 -4.43
C PHE A 224 -21.74 -11.78 -5.62
N ARG A 225 -21.74 -12.88 -6.38
CA ARG A 225 -22.57 -13.06 -7.57
C ARG A 225 -24.04 -12.72 -7.37
N SER A 226 -24.63 -13.14 -6.24
CA SER A 226 -26.03 -12.87 -5.93
C SER A 226 -26.29 -11.37 -5.77
N GLY A 227 -25.43 -10.65 -5.03
CA GLY A 227 -25.56 -9.20 -4.85
C GLY A 227 -25.31 -8.42 -6.15
N ILE A 228 -24.42 -8.91 -7.02
CA ILE A 228 -24.21 -8.35 -8.37
C ILE A 228 -25.50 -8.42 -9.19
N ASN A 229 -26.17 -9.59 -9.18
CA ASN A 229 -27.43 -9.78 -9.88
C ASN A 229 -28.59 -8.94 -9.29
N GLU A 230 -28.49 -8.48 -8.06
CA GLU A 230 -29.52 -7.66 -7.43
C GLU A 230 -29.26 -6.16 -7.65
N ILE A 231 -28.03 -5.70 -7.43
CA ILE A 231 -27.69 -4.28 -7.43
C ILE A 231 -27.35 -3.79 -8.84
N LEU A 232 -26.62 -4.59 -9.61
CA LEU A 232 -26.06 -4.15 -10.89
C LEU A 232 -26.86 -4.64 -12.10
N ASN A 233 -27.87 -5.48 -11.89
CA ASN A 233 -28.68 -6.06 -12.96
C ASN A 233 -29.84 -5.13 -13.36
N ASN A 234 -29.48 -3.91 -13.76
CA ASN A 234 -30.31 -3.11 -14.64
C ASN A 234 -29.78 -3.32 -16.06
N ALA A 235 -30.64 -3.81 -16.96
CA ALA A 235 -30.30 -4.16 -18.33
C ALA A 235 -29.37 -3.13 -19.00
N GLY A 236 -28.16 -3.55 -19.36
CA GLY A 236 -27.41 -2.96 -20.46
C GLY A 236 -26.64 -1.65 -20.23
N LYS A 237 -26.36 -1.20 -18.99
CA LYS A 237 -25.38 -0.11 -18.79
C LYS A 237 -23.94 -0.65 -18.76
N VAL A 238 -23.35 -0.83 -19.94
CA VAL A 238 -21.88 -0.86 -20.14
C VAL A 238 -21.41 0.59 -20.29
N GLY A 239 -21.21 1.27 -19.18
CA GLY A 239 -20.72 2.65 -19.14
C GLY A 239 -20.51 3.14 -17.70
N PRO A 240 -19.81 4.26 -17.48
CA PRO A 240 -19.76 4.90 -16.17
C PRO A 240 -21.20 5.20 -15.72
N ILE A 241 -21.50 4.87 -14.47
CA ILE A 241 -22.77 5.26 -13.85
C ILE A 241 -22.59 6.75 -13.55
N ASP A 242 -23.42 7.59 -14.19
CA ASP A 242 -23.40 9.03 -13.97
C ASP A 242 -23.40 9.36 -12.47
N ALA A 243 -22.52 10.30 -12.09
CA ALA A 243 -22.25 10.75 -10.73
C ALA A 243 -23.48 11.34 -10.02
#